data_AF-A0A918NCZ8-F1
#
_entry.id   AF-A0A918NCZ8-F1
#
_cell.length_a   1.000
_cell.length_b   1.000
_cell.length_c   1.000
_cell.angle_alpha   90.00
_cell.angle_beta   90.00
_cell.angle_gamma   90.00
#
_symmetry.space_group_name_H-M   'P 1'
#
loop_
_entity.id
_entity.type
_entity.pdbx_description
1 polymer ?
#
loop_
_entity_poly.entity_id
_entity_poly.type
_entity_poly.pdbx_seq_one_letter_code
_entity_poly.pdbx_strand_id
1 'polypeptide(L)'
;MKPLIPLVLGAVLAAGAQADLATDWARNQKTAVSKWQDRTTAFVAEMNRVCDARPEARIPAEHRRALLPAWYDLVEAWGVVASQEPAAIDELGFGYRVAFWPDSRGVVVRQMETHAVQRQTGQFESLQIAGHGIQGLDWMLSRSQPDCRLMRDWADHYPGYVDQIESAMPERMRLADQAVTLAANDLYAQASRLNQRLREVMNEPGGRYRPFMGDVSETGQSVRFIRAGLSDLGARLVLFSERLPDDRMRAPANEWRNTLVELADTLPDGWPEESDAAWDMIKRIRAANQGVETWLKNDVADAYSLLIGFNNQDGD
;
A
#
# COMPACT_ATOMS: atom_id res chain seq x y z
N MET A 1 -8.30 56.76 12.62
CA MET A 1 -8.89 55.67 11.81
C MET A 1 -7.78 54.65 11.52
N LYS A 2 -7.83 53.46 12.12
CA LYS A 2 -6.89 52.36 11.83
C LYS A 2 -7.39 51.62 10.58
N PRO A 3 -6.55 51.34 9.56
CA PRO A 3 -7.02 50.64 8.38
C PRO A 3 -7.27 49.17 8.72
N LEU A 4 -8.53 48.73 8.63
CA LEU A 4 -9.01 47.36 8.80
C LEU A 4 -8.75 46.45 7.58
N ILE A 5 -7.86 46.87 6.67
CA ILE A 5 -7.70 46.29 5.34
C ILE A 5 -6.68 45.10 5.24
N PRO A 6 -5.70 44.86 6.15
CA PRO A 6 -4.74 43.77 5.96
C PRO A 6 -5.27 42.35 6.32
N LEU A 7 -6.38 42.25 7.06
CA LEU A 7 -6.88 40.94 7.54
C LEU A 7 -7.64 40.14 6.47
N VAL A 8 -8.27 40.81 5.51
CA VAL A 8 -9.11 40.13 4.49
C VAL A 8 -8.25 39.50 3.39
N LEU A 9 -7.12 40.13 3.00
CA LEU A 9 -6.22 39.55 1.99
C LEU A 9 -5.52 38.27 2.48
N GLY A 10 -5.11 38.21 3.76
CA GLY A 10 -4.44 37.04 4.32
C GLY A 10 -5.35 35.80 4.39
N ALA A 11 -6.63 35.97 4.73
CA ALA A 11 -7.60 34.88 4.81
C ALA A 11 -7.91 34.27 3.43
N VAL A 12 -7.96 35.08 2.37
CA VAL A 12 -8.24 34.61 1.00
C VAL A 12 -7.08 33.80 0.43
N LEU A 13 -5.83 34.21 0.71
CA LEU A 13 -4.63 33.48 0.26
C LEU A 13 -4.47 32.12 0.98
N ALA A 14 -4.80 32.06 2.27
CA ALA A 14 -4.78 30.81 3.04
C ALA A 14 -5.83 29.80 2.55
N ALA A 15 -7.02 30.27 2.16
CA ALA A 15 -8.08 29.41 1.63
C ALA A 15 -7.73 28.81 0.26
N GLY A 16 -7.07 29.57 -0.62
CA GLY A 16 -6.61 29.07 -1.93
C GLY A 16 -5.59 27.94 -1.81
N ALA A 17 -4.56 28.13 -0.96
CA ALA A 17 -3.53 27.12 -0.75
C ALA A 17 -4.08 25.81 -0.16
N GLN A 18 -5.07 25.88 0.73
CA GLN A 18 -5.71 24.69 1.31
C GLN A 18 -6.57 23.94 0.28
N ALA A 19 -7.29 24.64 -0.60
CA ALA A 19 -8.08 24.02 -1.66
C ALA A 19 -7.20 23.31 -2.70
N ASP A 20 -6.05 23.91 -3.04
CA ASP A 20 -5.07 23.29 -3.94
C ASP A 20 -4.45 22.04 -3.30
N LEU A 21 -4.08 22.09 -2.01
CA LEU A 21 -3.60 20.91 -1.29
C LEU A 21 -4.62 19.78 -1.30
N ALA A 22 -5.88 20.04 -0.93
CA ALA A 22 -6.93 19.02 -0.93
C ALA A 22 -7.11 18.37 -2.32
N THR A 23 -7.09 19.19 -3.37
CA THR A 23 -7.24 18.70 -4.75
C THR A 23 -6.04 17.84 -5.17
N ASP A 24 -4.82 18.31 -4.92
CA ASP A 24 -3.61 17.58 -5.29
C ASP A 24 -3.42 16.32 -4.44
N TRP A 25 -3.85 16.33 -3.18
CA TRP A 25 -3.84 15.18 -2.28
C TRP A 25 -4.78 14.08 -2.77
N ALA A 26 -6.04 14.42 -3.04
CA ALA A 26 -7.03 13.49 -3.60
C ALA A 26 -6.56 12.91 -4.94
N ARG A 27 -6.02 13.77 -5.83
CA ARG A 27 -5.47 13.35 -7.12
C ARG A 27 -4.28 12.40 -6.97
N ASN A 28 -3.40 12.65 -6.00
CA ASN A 28 -2.25 11.78 -5.76
C ASN A 28 -2.67 10.38 -5.30
N GLN A 29 -3.63 10.28 -4.36
CA GLN A 29 -4.20 8.99 -3.95
C GLN A 29 -4.89 8.28 -5.11
N LYS A 30 -5.74 8.98 -5.88
CA LYS A 30 -6.38 8.42 -7.06
C LYS A 30 -5.35 7.92 -8.08
N THR A 31 -4.27 8.68 -8.30
CA THR A 31 -3.17 8.27 -9.19
C THR A 31 -2.49 6.98 -8.73
N ALA A 32 -2.31 6.77 -7.42
CA ALA A 32 -1.77 5.51 -6.90
C ALA A 32 -2.70 4.32 -7.20
N VAL A 33 -4.01 4.50 -7.03
CA VAL A 33 -5.02 3.48 -7.36
C VAL A 33 -5.08 3.23 -8.88
N SER A 34 -5.07 4.26 -9.71
CA SER A 34 -5.04 4.10 -11.18
C SER A 34 -3.78 3.37 -11.64
N LYS A 35 -2.60 3.66 -11.04
CA LYS A 35 -1.39 2.89 -11.32
C LYS A 35 -1.55 1.42 -10.93
N TRP A 36 -2.18 1.14 -9.80
CA TRP A 36 -2.46 -0.24 -9.37
C TRP A 36 -3.43 -0.95 -10.32
N GLN A 37 -4.44 -0.26 -10.84
CA GLN A 37 -5.33 -0.73 -11.90
C GLN A 37 -4.57 -1.05 -13.19
N ASP A 38 -3.71 -0.13 -13.65
CA ASP A 38 -2.88 -0.32 -14.85
C ASP A 38 -1.96 -1.54 -14.70
N ARG A 39 -1.30 -1.70 -13.53
CA ARG A 39 -0.44 -2.87 -13.27
C ARG A 39 -1.22 -4.16 -13.14
N THR A 40 -2.43 -4.11 -12.58
CA THR A 40 -3.34 -5.26 -12.54
C THR A 40 -3.73 -5.68 -13.95
N THR A 41 -4.11 -4.73 -14.80
CA THR A 41 -4.47 -4.97 -16.20
C THR A 41 -3.30 -5.54 -17.00
N ALA A 42 -2.10 -4.96 -16.85
CA ALA A 42 -0.89 -5.44 -17.50
C ALA A 42 -0.54 -6.87 -17.06
N PHE A 43 -0.65 -7.18 -15.77
CA PHE A 43 -0.42 -8.53 -15.26
C PHE A 43 -1.45 -9.53 -15.82
N VAL A 44 -2.74 -9.18 -15.83
CA VAL A 44 -3.80 -10.03 -16.39
C VAL A 44 -3.57 -10.30 -17.88
N ALA A 45 -3.17 -9.28 -18.65
CA ALA A 45 -2.87 -9.44 -20.07
C ALA A 45 -1.71 -10.44 -20.29
N GLU A 46 -0.63 -10.30 -19.51
CA GLU A 46 0.53 -11.18 -19.60
C GLU A 46 0.22 -12.62 -19.12
N MET A 47 -0.58 -12.74 -18.06
CA MET A 47 -1.10 -14.01 -17.57
C MET A 47 -1.97 -14.72 -18.62
N ASN A 48 -2.93 -14.00 -19.23
CA ASN A 48 -3.78 -14.54 -20.30
C ASN A 48 -2.93 -14.98 -21.50
N ARG A 49 -1.95 -14.17 -21.91
CA ARG A 49 -1.01 -14.54 -22.98
C ARG A 49 -0.29 -15.87 -22.69
N VAL A 50 0.12 -16.11 -21.44
CA VAL A 50 0.76 -17.37 -21.03
C VAL A 50 -0.26 -18.53 -20.97
N CYS A 51 -1.47 -18.28 -20.48
CA CYS A 51 -2.48 -19.31 -20.25
C CYS A 51 -3.33 -19.67 -21.49
N ASP A 52 -3.49 -18.78 -22.47
CA ASP A 52 -4.27 -19.01 -23.69
C ASP A 52 -3.68 -20.10 -24.57
N ALA A 53 -2.36 -20.24 -24.53
CA ALA A 53 -1.70 -21.35 -25.19
C ALA A 53 -2.08 -22.71 -24.57
N ARG A 54 -2.52 -22.75 -23.30
CA ARG A 54 -2.80 -23.98 -22.53
C ARG A 54 -3.85 -23.78 -21.40
N PRO A 55 -5.14 -23.61 -21.74
CA PRO A 55 -6.22 -23.21 -20.81
C PRO A 55 -6.38 -24.04 -19.53
N GLU A 56 -6.17 -25.36 -19.64
CA GLU A 56 -6.37 -26.34 -18.56
C GLU A 56 -5.04 -26.91 -18.04
N ALA A 57 -3.91 -26.36 -18.48
CA ALA A 57 -2.60 -26.87 -18.09
C ALA A 57 -1.99 -26.05 -16.95
N ARG A 58 -1.01 -26.66 -16.28
CA ARG A 58 -0.12 -25.93 -15.41
C ARG A 58 0.94 -25.21 -16.24
N ILE A 59 1.30 -23.99 -15.83
CA ILE A 59 2.33 -23.16 -16.46
C ILE A 59 3.70 -23.78 -16.17
N PRO A 60 4.49 -24.17 -17.17
CA PRO A 60 5.87 -24.61 -16.97
C PRO A 60 6.76 -23.51 -16.38
N ALA A 61 7.84 -23.91 -15.70
CA ALA A 61 8.73 -22.97 -14.99
C ALA A 61 9.36 -21.90 -15.91
N GLU A 62 9.63 -22.23 -17.17
CA GLU A 62 10.11 -21.27 -18.17
C GLU A 62 9.10 -20.16 -18.49
N HIS A 63 7.81 -20.49 -18.50
CA HIS A 63 6.75 -19.52 -18.79
C HIS A 63 6.34 -18.73 -17.55
N ARG A 64 6.41 -19.33 -16.35
CA ARG A 64 6.21 -18.61 -15.09
C ARG A 64 7.15 -17.41 -14.97
N ARG A 65 8.41 -17.55 -15.41
CA ARG A 65 9.39 -16.45 -15.37
C ARG A 65 8.97 -15.22 -16.18
N ALA A 66 8.18 -15.38 -17.24
CA ALA A 66 7.66 -14.26 -18.02
C ALA A 66 6.65 -13.41 -17.24
N LEU A 67 5.96 -13.99 -16.26
CA LEU A 67 4.98 -13.29 -15.41
C LEU A 67 5.64 -12.45 -14.32
N LEU A 68 6.87 -12.77 -13.91
CA LEU A 68 7.51 -12.19 -12.74
C LEU A 68 7.72 -10.67 -12.84
N PRO A 69 8.14 -10.09 -13.97
CA PRO A 69 8.26 -8.63 -14.06
C PRO A 69 6.93 -7.90 -13.82
N ALA A 70 5.85 -8.34 -14.47
CA ALA A 70 4.53 -7.75 -14.27
C ALA A 70 3.99 -7.98 -12.84
N TRP A 71 4.32 -9.13 -12.24
CA TRP A 71 4.01 -9.40 -10.84
C TRP A 71 4.72 -8.42 -9.90
N TYR A 72 6.02 -8.18 -10.11
CA TYR A 72 6.79 -7.25 -9.28
C TYR A 72 6.27 -5.82 -9.39
N ASP A 73 5.92 -5.37 -10.59
CA ASP A 73 5.28 -4.06 -10.80
C ASP A 73 3.93 -3.97 -10.06
N LEU A 74 3.12 -5.03 -10.08
CA LEU A 74 1.85 -5.10 -9.36
C LEU A 74 2.06 -5.05 -7.84
N VAL A 75 3.06 -5.78 -7.33
CA VAL A 75 3.42 -5.77 -5.91
C VAL A 75 3.84 -4.38 -5.45
N GLU A 76 4.66 -3.67 -6.24
CA GLU A 76 5.08 -2.31 -5.89
C GLU A 76 3.91 -1.34 -5.86
N ALA A 77 3.02 -1.40 -6.86
CA ALA A 77 1.81 -0.58 -6.89
C ALA A 77 0.88 -0.89 -5.70
N TRP A 78 0.75 -2.17 -5.34
CA TRP A 78 0.01 -2.58 -4.14
C TRP A 78 0.68 -2.07 -2.86
N GLY A 79 2.02 -2.14 -2.77
CA GLY A 79 2.80 -1.56 -1.66
C GLY A 79 2.47 -0.12 -1.36
N VAL A 80 2.32 0.68 -2.42
CA VAL A 80 1.86 2.06 -2.31
C VAL A 80 0.43 2.11 -1.79
N VAL A 81 -0.54 1.52 -2.51
CA VAL A 81 -1.97 1.60 -2.17
C VAL A 81 -2.26 1.09 -0.76
N ALA A 82 -1.69 -0.05 -0.37
CA ALA A 82 -1.92 -0.68 0.93
C ALA A 82 -1.29 0.08 2.11
N SER A 83 -0.26 0.89 1.85
CA SER A 83 0.30 1.79 2.84
C SER A 83 -0.53 3.08 2.97
N GLN A 84 -1.08 3.58 1.86
CA GLN A 84 -1.98 4.74 1.86
C GLN A 84 -3.38 4.42 2.43
N GLU A 85 -3.87 3.20 2.19
CA GLU A 85 -5.19 2.67 2.56
C GLU A 85 -6.33 3.65 2.25
N PRO A 86 -6.68 3.84 0.96
CA PRO A 86 -7.79 4.68 0.58
C PRO A 86 -9.11 4.20 1.21
N ALA A 87 -9.88 5.11 1.81
CA ALA A 87 -11.16 4.82 2.48
C ALA A 87 -12.13 4.02 1.60
N ALA A 88 -12.10 4.25 0.28
CA ALA A 88 -12.93 3.53 -0.69
C ALA A 88 -12.78 1.99 -0.61
N ILE A 89 -11.62 1.47 -0.18
CA ILE A 89 -11.43 0.03 -0.01
C ILE A 89 -12.34 -0.52 1.10
N ASP A 90 -12.45 0.20 2.22
CA ASP A 90 -13.24 -0.22 3.37
C ASP A 90 -14.73 0.11 3.19
N GLU A 91 -15.05 1.28 2.63
CA GLU A 91 -16.43 1.68 2.32
C GLU A 91 -17.13 0.70 1.35
N LEU A 92 -16.38 0.13 0.40
CA LEU A 92 -16.87 -0.90 -0.52
C LEU A 92 -16.84 -2.32 0.07
N GLY A 93 -16.30 -2.50 1.28
CA GLY A 93 -16.15 -3.80 1.92
C GLY A 93 -15.18 -4.74 1.20
N PHE A 94 -14.17 -4.18 0.55
CA PHE A 94 -13.23 -4.92 -0.30
C PHE A 94 -11.92 -5.29 0.39
N GLY A 95 -11.63 -4.81 1.61
CA GLY A 95 -10.39 -5.10 2.34
C GLY A 95 -9.89 -6.54 2.18
N TYR A 96 -10.63 -7.53 2.68
CA TYR A 96 -10.25 -8.96 2.57
C TYR A 96 -10.39 -9.58 1.18
N ARG A 97 -11.04 -8.91 0.23
CA ARG A 97 -11.17 -9.36 -1.17
C ARG A 97 -9.98 -8.93 -2.02
N VAL A 98 -9.43 -7.75 -1.76
CA VAL A 98 -8.22 -7.27 -2.45
C VAL A 98 -6.97 -7.79 -1.75
N ALA A 99 -6.97 -7.88 -0.43
CA ALA A 99 -5.87 -8.42 0.34
C ALA A 99 -6.33 -9.11 1.63
N PHE A 100 -6.11 -10.41 1.72
CA PHE A 100 -6.34 -11.16 2.94
C PHE A 100 -5.12 -11.04 3.86
N TRP A 101 -5.05 -9.95 4.63
CA TRP A 101 -3.95 -9.67 5.56
C TRP A 101 -4.46 -8.99 6.85
N PRO A 102 -3.89 -9.28 8.03
CA PRO A 102 -2.84 -10.27 8.30
C PRO A 102 -3.35 -11.72 8.30
N ASP A 103 -2.59 -12.64 7.71
CA ASP A 103 -2.96 -14.07 7.66
C ASP A 103 -2.25 -14.92 8.73
N SER A 104 -2.47 -14.58 10.00
CA SER A 104 -1.85 -15.29 11.14
C SER A 104 -2.17 -16.78 11.23
N ARG A 105 -3.22 -17.24 10.53
CA ARG A 105 -3.69 -18.62 10.56
C ARG A 105 -3.42 -19.36 9.24
N GLY A 106 -2.72 -18.78 8.28
CA GLY A 106 -2.47 -19.39 6.97
C GLY A 106 -3.77 -19.83 6.27
N VAL A 107 -4.81 -19.00 6.35
CA VAL A 107 -6.10 -19.22 5.70
C VAL A 107 -5.92 -19.27 4.19
N VAL A 108 -5.15 -18.34 3.62
CA VAL A 108 -4.92 -18.26 2.17
C VAL A 108 -4.30 -19.56 1.67
N VAL A 109 -3.18 -19.98 2.28
CA VAL A 109 -2.47 -21.21 1.91
C VAL A 109 -3.40 -22.43 1.96
N ARG A 110 -4.09 -22.64 3.08
CA ARG A 110 -5.00 -23.80 3.25
C ARG A 110 -6.15 -23.80 2.25
N GLN A 111 -6.70 -22.62 1.96
CA GLN A 111 -7.78 -22.48 0.99
C GLN A 111 -7.29 -22.78 -0.42
N MET A 112 -6.13 -22.24 -0.80
CA MET A 112 -5.55 -22.45 -2.12
C MET A 112 -5.11 -23.90 -2.35
N GLU A 113 -4.59 -24.59 -1.33
CA GLU A 113 -4.33 -26.03 -1.36
C GLU A 113 -5.61 -26.83 -1.58
N THR A 114 -6.69 -26.46 -0.88
CA THR A 114 -8.01 -27.09 -1.06
C THR A 114 -8.51 -26.89 -2.50
N HIS A 115 -8.39 -25.69 -3.06
CA HIS A 115 -8.76 -25.43 -4.45
C HIS A 115 -7.92 -26.21 -5.46
N ALA A 116 -6.61 -26.37 -5.21
CA ALA A 116 -5.73 -27.18 -6.05
C ALA A 116 -6.10 -28.67 -6.03
N VAL A 117 -6.59 -29.19 -4.90
CA VAL A 117 -7.14 -30.56 -4.80
C VAL A 117 -8.48 -30.66 -5.53
N GLN A 118 -9.40 -29.72 -5.28
CA GLN A 118 -10.69 -29.64 -5.98
C GLN A 118 -10.54 -29.56 -7.50
N ARG A 119 -9.50 -28.87 -7.98
CA ARG A 119 -9.14 -28.82 -9.41
C ARG A 119 -8.82 -30.20 -9.98
N GLN A 120 -8.08 -31.01 -9.23
CA GLN A 120 -7.69 -32.37 -9.63
C GLN A 120 -8.87 -33.35 -9.59
N THR A 121 -9.83 -33.14 -8.67
CA THR A 121 -11.03 -33.99 -8.53
C THR A 121 -12.21 -33.51 -9.37
N GLY A 122 -12.07 -32.42 -10.13
CA GLY A 122 -13.15 -31.83 -10.93
C GLY A 122 -14.24 -31.12 -10.11
N GLN A 123 -13.99 -30.84 -8.83
CA GLN A 123 -14.91 -30.21 -7.88
C GLN A 123 -14.70 -28.71 -7.73
N PHE A 124 -13.70 -28.14 -8.41
CA PHE A 124 -13.42 -26.70 -8.32
C PHE A 124 -14.46 -25.90 -9.10
N GLU A 125 -15.17 -25.02 -8.39
CA GLU A 125 -16.13 -24.09 -8.97
C GLU A 125 -15.50 -22.70 -9.16
N SER A 126 -15.13 -22.05 -8.05
CA SER A 126 -14.44 -20.76 -8.02
C SER A 126 -13.55 -20.64 -6.78
N LEU A 127 -12.66 -19.65 -6.79
CA LEU A 127 -11.95 -19.22 -5.59
C LEU A 127 -12.95 -18.63 -4.58
N GLN A 128 -12.65 -18.80 -3.29
CA GLN A 128 -13.33 -18.05 -2.22
C GLN A 128 -12.56 -16.76 -1.91
N ILE A 129 -13.15 -15.90 -1.08
CA ILE A 129 -12.66 -14.55 -0.76
C ILE A 129 -11.14 -14.46 -0.54
N ALA A 130 -10.55 -15.31 0.31
CA ALA A 130 -9.11 -15.22 0.61
C ALA A 130 -8.21 -15.62 -0.56
N GLY A 131 -8.75 -16.34 -1.55
CA GLY A 131 -8.06 -16.71 -2.79
C GLY A 131 -8.18 -15.68 -3.90
N HIS A 132 -9.19 -14.79 -3.85
CA HIS A 132 -9.34 -13.71 -4.82
C HIS A 132 -8.34 -12.57 -4.61
N GLY A 133 -7.81 -12.39 -3.41
CA GLY A 133 -6.88 -11.29 -3.11
C GLY A 133 -5.48 -11.49 -3.68
N ILE A 134 -4.64 -10.47 -3.51
CA ILE A 134 -3.25 -10.49 -3.98
C ILE A 134 -2.42 -11.61 -3.34
N GLN A 135 -2.73 -12.03 -2.11
CA GLN A 135 -2.07 -13.16 -1.44
C GLN A 135 -2.44 -14.51 -2.09
N GLY A 136 -3.64 -14.64 -2.66
CA GLY A 136 -4.02 -15.82 -3.44
C GLY A 136 -3.17 -15.93 -4.71
N LEU A 137 -2.97 -14.81 -5.42
CA LEU A 137 -2.08 -14.75 -6.58
C LEU A 137 -0.62 -15.01 -6.22
N ASP A 138 -0.14 -14.44 -5.11
CA ASP A 138 1.20 -14.70 -4.56
C ASP A 138 1.43 -16.21 -4.33
N TRP A 139 0.48 -16.87 -3.67
CA TRP A 139 0.54 -18.32 -3.50
C TRP A 139 0.58 -19.05 -4.84
N MET A 140 -0.27 -18.70 -5.81
CA MET A 140 -0.28 -19.36 -7.13
C MET A 140 1.06 -19.21 -7.85
N LEU A 141 1.63 -18.01 -7.85
CA LEU A 141 2.90 -17.71 -8.51
C LEU A 141 4.10 -18.34 -7.81
N SER A 142 4.02 -18.61 -6.51
CA SER A 142 5.10 -19.29 -5.79
C SER A 142 5.24 -20.78 -6.20
N ARG A 143 4.16 -21.40 -6.69
CA ARG A 143 4.16 -22.82 -7.08
C ARG A 143 5.10 -23.05 -8.27
N SER A 144 5.74 -24.22 -8.33
CA SER A 144 6.65 -24.58 -9.43
C SER A 144 5.92 -24.66 -10.78
N GLN A 145 4.63 -24.98 -10.76
CA GLN A 145 3.76 -25.03 -11.93
C GLN A 145 2.39 -24.41 -11.59
N PRO A 146 2.23 -23.08 -11.71
CA PRO A 146 0.97 -22.39 -11.44
C PRO A 146 -0.19 -22.96 -12.29
N ASP A 147 -1.41 -23.03 -11.74
CA ASP A 147 -2.59 -23.56 -12.44
C ASP A 147 -3.32 -22.43 -13.18
N CYS A 148 -3.38 -22.52 -14.52
CA CYS A 148 -4.02 -21.48 -15.34
C CYS A 148 -5.50 -21.26 -15.04
N ARG A 149 -6.23 -22.27 -14.58
CA ARG A 149 -7.65 -22.11 -14.25
C ARG A 149 -7.83 -21.31 -12.97
N LEU A 150 -7.01 -21.54 -11.95
CA LEU A 150 -7.05 -20.73 -10.73
C LEU A 150 -6.64 -19.29 -11.00
N MET A 151 -5.58 -19.10 -11.82
CA MET A 151 -5.11 -17.77 -12.18
C MET A 151 -6.14 -16.97 -13.00
N ARG A 152 -6.86 -17.65 -13.92
CA ARG A 152 -7.96 -17.03 -14.66
C ARG A 152 -9.15 -16.67 -13.78
N ASP A 153 -9.54 -17.54 -12.86
CA ASP A 153 -10.61 -17.24 -11.91
C ASP A 153 -10.29 -15.99 -11.06
N TRP A 154 -9.01 -15.82 -10.67
CA TRP A 154 -8.53 -14.57 -10.05
C TRP A 154 -8.66 -13.37 -10.99
N ALA A 155 -8.23 -13.51 -12.25
CA ALA A 155 -8.29 -12.42 -13.25
C ALA A 155 -9.71 -12.04 -13.67
N ASP A 156 -10.68 -12.94 -13.54
CA ASP A 156 -12.10 -12.66 -13.82
C ASP A 156 -12.74 -11.76 -12.75
N HIS A 157 -12.17 -11.72 -11.53
CA HIS A 157 -12.75 -11.00 -10.39
C HIS A 157 -11.92 -9.81 -9.93
N TYR A 158 -10.60 -10.00 -9.76
CA TYR A 158 -9.75 -9.03 -9.09
C TYR A 158 -9.68 -7.67 -9.78
N PRO A 159 -9.52 -7.56 -11.12
CA PRO A 159 -9.58 -6.27 -11.82
C PRO A 159 -10.89 -5.53 -11.56
N GLY A 160 -12.01 -6.24 -11.50
CA GLY A 160 -13.31 -5.65 -11.20
C GLY A 160 -13.41 -5.03 -9.81
N TYR A 161 -12.69 -5.55 -8.81
CA TYR A 161 -12.59 -4.88 -7.50
C TYR A 161 -11.77 -3.59 -7.60
N VAL A 162 -10.64 -3.64 -8.31
CA VAL A 162 -9.76 -2.48 -8.49
C VAL A 162 -10.46 -1.36 -9.26
N ASP A 163 -11.21 -1.69 -10.31
CA ASP A 163 -12.01 -0.74 -11.11
C ASP A 163 -13.08 -0.04 -10.26
N GLN A 164 -13.75 -0.79 -9.38
CA GLN A 164 -14.75 -0.23 -8.47
C GLN A 164 -14.12 0.69 -7.42
N ILE A 165 -12.95 0.33 -6.89
CA ILE A 165 -12.20 1.19 -5.96
C ILE A 165 -11.80 2.47 -6.66
N GLU A 166 -11.20 2.40 -7.86
CA GLU A 166 -10.80 3.58 -8.63
C GLU A 166 -11.99 4.50 -8.92
N SER A 167 -13.11 3.92 -9.34
CA SER A 167 -14.33 4.67 -9.66
C SER A 167 -14.94 5.37 -8.43
N ALA A 168 -14.75 4.82 -7.24
CA ALA A 168 -15.22 5.39 -5.98
C ALA A 168 -14.28 6.49 -5.43
N MET A 169 -13.05 6.58 -5.93
CA MET A 169 -12.09 7.58 -5.45
C MET A 169 -12.55 9.01 -5.80
N PRO A 170 -12.63 9.92 -4.83
CA PRO A 170 -12.99 11.31 -5.10
C PRO A 170 -11.90 12.02 -5.89
N GLU A 171 -12.29 12.83 -6.88
CA GLU A 171 -11.34 13.68 -7.61
C GLU A 171 -10.94 14.94 -6.82
N ARG A 172 -11.75 15.30 -5.82
CA ARG A 172 -11.56 16.44 -4.93
C ARG A 172 -12.09 16.10 -3.55
N MET A 173 -11.33 16.45 -2.52
CA MET A 173 -11.82 16.44 -1.14
C MET A 173 -12.85 17.56 -0.92
N ARG A 174 -13.73 17.41 0.07
CA ARG A 174 -14.72 18.44 0.38
C ARG A 174 -14.00 19.55 1.14
N LEU A 175 -14.37 20.81 0.90
CA LEU A 175 -13.77 21.97 1.60
C LEU A 175 -14.01 21.98 3.12
N ALA A 176 -14.99 21.19 3.59
CA ALA A 176 -15.20 20.97 5.03
C ALA A 176 -14.07 20.15 5.66
N ASP A 177 -13.31 19.42 4.86
CA ASP A 177 -12.15 18.65 5.28
C ASP A 177 -11.00 19.65 5.40
N GLN A 178 -10.49 19.84 6.62
CA GLN A 178 -9.28 20.63 6.84
C GLN A 178 -8.12 19.92 6.12
N ALA A 179 -7.86 20.29 4.86
CA ALA A 179 -6.97 19.57 3.94
C ALA A 179 -5.59 19.24 4.56
N VAL A 180 -5.07 20.17 5.38
CA VAL A 180 -3.80 19.99 6.10
C VAL A 180 -3.93 18.90 7.18
N THR A 181 -4.98 18.94 8.00
CA THR A 181 -5.25 17.93 9.04
C THR A 181 -5.43 16.54 8.42
N LEU A 182 -6.19 16.43 7.34
CA LEU A 182 -6.42 15.17 6.65
C LEU A 182 -5.10 14.63 6.07
N ALA A 183 -4.37 15.44 5.32
CA ALA A 183 -3.10 15.02 4.73
C ALA A 183 -2.05 14.61 5.78
N ALA A 184 -1.97 15.34 6.90
CA ALA A 184 -1.07 15.00 7.99
C ALA A 184 -1.46 13.68 8.68
N ASN A 185 -2.75 13.44 8.92
CA ASN A 185 -3.23 12.17 9.48
C ASN A 185 -3.04 11.00 8.50
N ASP A 186 -3.24 11.20 7.20
CA ASP A 186 -2.99 10.17 6.19
C ASP A 186 -1.52 9.76 6.14
N LEU A 187 -0.59 10.72 6.22
CA LEU A 187 0.85 10.46 6.28
C LEU A 187 1.23 9.72 7.57
N TYR A 188 0.67 10.15 8.70
CA TYR A 188 0.86 9.50 10.00
C TYR A 188 0.35 8.04 9.95
N ALA A 189 -0.85 7.83 9.43
CA ALA A 189 -1.45 6.51 9.27
C ALA A 189 -0.64 5.63 8.33
N GLN A 190 -0.12 6.17 7.22
CA GLN A 190 0.76 5.43 6.30
C GLN A 190 2.03 4.93 7.00
N ALA A 191 2.72 5.79 7.75
CA ALA A 191 3.89 5.40 8.53
C ALA A 191 3.55 4.32 9.58
N SER A 192 2.41 4.49 10.27
CA SER A 192 1.94 3.54 11.28
C SER A 192 1.57 2.17 10.71
N ARG A 193 0.95 2.13 9.52
CA ARG A 193 0.61 0.88 8.81
C ARG A 193 1.83 0.13 8.31
N LEU A 194 2.85 0.83 7.84
CA LEU A 194 4.14 0.21 7.54
C LEU A 194 4.73 -0.41 8.82
N ASN A 195 4.70 0.31 9.95
CA ASN A 195 5.13 -0.21 11.24
C ASN A 195 4.34 -1.43 11.70
N GLN A 196 3.02 -1.44 11.52
CA GLN A 196 2.16 -2.58 11.85
C GLN A 196 2.56 -3.83 11.06
N ARG A 197 2.79 -3.70 9.75
CA ARG A 197 3.26 -4.80 8.90
C ARG A 197 4.59 -5.37 9.35
N LEU A 198 5.53 -4.51 9.74
CA LEU A 198 6.83 -4.95 10.26
C LEU A 198 6.69 -5.69 11.60
N ARG A 199 5.77 -5.27 12.48
CA ARG A 199 5.52 -5.95 13.77
C ARG A 199 4.95 -7.35 13.61
N GLU A 200 4.14 -7.57 12.57
CA GLU A 200 3.63 -8.92 12.28
C GLU A 200 4.76 -9.89 11.91
N VAL A 201 5.76 -9.40 11.19
CA VAL A 201 6.98 -10.17 10.88
C VAL A 201 7.85 -10.38 12.11
N MET A 202 8.12 -9.32 12.87
CA MET A 202 8.86 -9.39 14.14
C MET A 202 8.57 -8.16 15.01
N ASN A 203 8.03 -8.39 16.22
CA ASN A 203 7.57 -7.29 17.08
C ASN A 203 8.67 -6.70 17.98
N GLU A 204 9.58 -7.55 18.47
CA GLU A 204 10.55 -7.20 19.52
C GLU A 204 11.88 -7.95 19.32
N PRO A 205 13.02 -7.47 19.87
CA PRO A 205 14.31 -8.13 19.73
C PRO A 205 14.29 -9.53 20.37
N GLY A 206 14.87 -10.52 19.69
CA GLY A 206 14.83 -11.92 20.13
C GLY A 206 13.44 -12.57 20.08
N GLY A 207 12.42 -11.86 19.59
CA GLY A 207 11.08 -12.39 19.40
C GLY A 207 10.99 -13.39 18.25
N ARG A 208 9.82 -14.01 18.08
CA ARG A 208 9.61 -14.97 17.00
C ARG A 208 9.63 -14.28 15.63
N TYR A 209 10.61 -14.61 14.81
CA TYR A 209 10.70 -14.17 13.43
C TYR A 209 9.72 -14.95 12.52
N ARG A 210 8.84 -14.24 11.82
CA ARG A 210 7.77 -14.79 10.99
C ARG A 210 7.72 -14.09 9.62
N PRO A 211 8.69 -14.35 8.72
CA PRO A 211 8.72 -13.70 7.40
C PRO A 211 7.47 -13.97 6.55
N PHE A 212 6.80 -15.11 6.77
CA PHE A 212 5.53 -15.46 6.13
C PHE A 212 4.33 -14.57 6.52
N MET A 213 4.47 -13.71 7.53
CA MET A 213 3.45 -12.74 7.92
C MET A 213 3.51 -11.44 7.10
N GLY A 214 4.57 -11.24 6.31
CA GLY A 214 4.65 -10.11 5.40
C GLY A 214 3.64 -10.24 4.26
N ASP A 215 3.18 -9.11 3.71
CA ASP A 215 2.45 -9.11 2.44
C ASP A 215 3.28 -9.82 1.36
N VAL A 216 2.62 -10.58 0.48
CA VAL A 216 3.24 -11.27 -0.67
C VAL A 216 4.49 -12.09 -0.33
N SER A 217 4.43 -12.83 0.78
CA SER A 217 5.56 -13.59 1.32
C SER A 217 5.86 -14.89 0.57
N GLU A 218 4.90 -15.50 -0.12
CA GLU A 218 5.08 -16.80 -0.79
C GLU A 218 6.04 -16.68 -2.00
N THR A 219 6.04 -15.53 -2.69
CA THR A 219 7.04 -15.20 -3.74
C THR A 219 8.23 -14.40 -3.21
N GLY A 220 8.31 -14.19 -1.89
CA GLY A 220 9.40 -13.46 -1.24
C GLY A 220 9.44 -11.96 -1.53
N GLN A 221 8.33 -11.36 -1.97
CA GLN A 221 8.29 -9.95 -2.41
C GLN A 221 7.91 -8.95 -1.31
N SER A 222 7.78 -9.39 -0.05
CA SER A 222 7.38 -8.51 1.07
C SER A 222 8.29 -7.31 1.25
N VAL A 223 9.60 -7.46 1.05
CA VAL A 223 10.53 -6.33 1.22
C VAL A 223 10.42 -5.35 0.06
N ARG A 224 10.15 -5.82 -1.17
CA ARG A 224 9.81 -4.96 -2.32
C ARG A 224 8.53 -4.16 -2.07
N PHE A 225 7.50 -4.80 -1.51
CA PHE A 225 6.28 -4.12 -1.07
C PHE A 225 6.59 -2.98 -0.08
N ILE A 226 7.42 -3.25 0.95
CA ILE A 226 7.81 -2.24 1.95
C ILE A 226 8.62 -1.11 1.31
N ARG A 227 9.56 -1.45 0.41
CA ARG A 227 10.35 -0.47 -0.35
C ARG A 227 9.44 0.54 -1.06
N ALA A 228 8.43 0.06 -1.79
CA ALA A 228 7.49 0.92 -2.50
C ALA A 228 6.70 1.84 -1.55
N GLY A 229 6.24 1.33 -0.41
CA GLY A 229 5.54 2.13 0.61
C GLY A 229 6.42 3.21 1.25
N LEU A 230 7.71 2.91 1.52
CA LEU A 230 8.67 3.90 2.05
C LEU A 230 8.98 5.01 1.04
N SER A 231 9.23 4.63 -0.22
CA SER A 231 9.49 5.60 -1.29
C SER A 231 8.29 6.53 -1.52
N ASP A 232 7.07 5.99 -1.49
CA ASP A 232 5.84 6.78 -1.61
C ASP A 232 5.63 7.71 -0.40
N LEU A 233 5.79 7.21 0.84
CA LEU A 233 5.73 8.05 2.04
C LEU A 233 6.68 9.24 1.93
N GLY A 234 7.94 8.99 1.54
CA GLY A 234 8.93 10.05 1.32
C GLY A 234 8.49 11.09 0.27
N ALA A 235 7.93 10.65 -0.87
CA ALA A 235 7.45 11.55 -1.91
C ALA A 235 6.25 12.40 -1.43
N ARG A 236 5.31 11.79 -0.70
CA ARG A 236 4.12 12.48 -0.18
C ARG A 236 4.46 13.49 0.93
N LEU A 237 5.49 13.26 1.73
CA LEU A 237 5.98 14.23 2.72
C LEU A 237 6.45 15.53 2.05
N VAL A 238 7.18 15.43 0.95
CA VAL A 238 7.64 16.61 0.20
C VAL A 238 6.45 17.35 -0.38
N LEU A 239 5.54 16.65 -1.08
CA LEU A 239 4.31 17.22 -1.63
C LEU A 239 3.50 17.97 -0.56
N PHE A 240 3.31 17.36 0.61
CA PHE A 240 2.63 17.99 1.74
C PHE A 240 3.34 19.25 2.19
N SER A 241 4.65 19.18 2.45
CA SER A 241 5.44 20.30 2.99
C SER A 241 5.56 21.49 2.03
N GLU A 242 5.55 21.26 0.71
CA GLU A 242 5.58 22.32 -0.29
C GLU A 242 4.32 23.18 -0.28
N ARG A 243 3.19 22.61 0.15
CA ARG A 243 1.89 23.27 0.24
C ARG A 243 1.60 23.89 1.60
N LEU A 244 2.50 23.70 2.56
CA LEU A 244 2.43 24.35 3.85
C LEU A 244 2.87 25.83 3.75
N PRO A 245 2.17 26.77 4.43
CA PRO A 245 2.56 28.17 4.50
C PRO A 245 3.93 28.43 5.17
N ASP A 246 4.33 27.60 6.13
CA ASP A 246 5.60 27.72 6.84
C ASP A 246 6.70 26.89 6.17
N ASP A 247 7.58 27.57 5.45
CA ASP A 247 8.72 26.97 4.75
C ASP A 247 9.68 26.22 5.69
N ARG A 248 9.67 26.48 7.00
CA ARG A 248 10.50 25.75 7.98
C ARG A 248 10.17 24.27 8.02
N MET A 249 8.98 23.87 7.59
CA MET A 249 8.56 22.47 7.53
C MET A 249 9.18 21.70 6.35
N ARG A 250 9.68 22.39 5.33
CA ARG A 250 10.24 21.75 4.12
C ARG A 250 11.57 21.07 4.38
N ALA A 251 12.44 21.66 5.21
CA ALA A 251 13.76 21.06 5.47
C ALA A 251 13.64 19.72 6.22
N PRO A 252 12.89 19.60 7.34
CA PRO A 252 12.64 18.31 7.98
C PRO A 252 11.93 17.29 7.08
N ALA A 253 10.94 17.71 6.28
CA ALA A 253 10.26 16.82 5.34
C ALA A 253 11.22 16.23 4.30
N ASN A 254 12.13 17.05 3.76
CA ASN A 254 13.18 16.60 2.84
C ASN A 254 14.20 15.68 3.50
N GLU A 255 14.58 15.95 4.76
CA GLU A 255 15.44 15.07 5.54
C GLU A 255 14.81 13.68 5.69
N TRP A 256 13.56 13.62 6.15
CA TRP A 256 12.85 12.35 6.29
C TRP A 256 12.64 11.64 4.95
N ARG A 257 12.29 12.37 3.88
CA ARG A 257 12.22 11.82 2.52
C ARG A 257 13.54 11.17 2.12
N ASN A 258 14.67 11.84 2.37
CA ASN A 258 15.98 11.28 2.03
C ASN A 258 16.30 10.03 2.85
N THR A 259 16.03 10.05 4.15
CA THR A 259 16.20 8.87 5.01
C THR A 259 15.34 7.69 4.56
N LEU A 260 14.07 7.92 4.22
CA LEU A 260 13.15 6.87 3.75
C LEU A 260 13.58 6.30 2.41
N VAL A 261 13.99 7.15 1.46
CA VAL A 261 14.47 6.73 0.14
C VAL A 261 15.79 5.97 0.25
N GLU A 262 16.75 6.45 1.04
CA GLU A 262 18.01 5.75 1.29
C GLU A 262 17.77 4.39 1.96
N LEU A 263 16.85 4.32 2.92
CA LEU A 263 16.45 3.05 3.51
C LEU A 263 15.87 2.11 2.46
N ALA A 264 14.91 2.58 1.64
CA ALA A 264 14.28 1.82 0.57
C ALA A 264 15.32 1.27 -0.43
N ASP A 265 16.26 2.10 -0.87
CA ASP A 265 17.31 1.77 -1.83
C ASP A 265 18.34 0.78 -1.27
N THR A 266 18.48 0.71 0.06
CA THR A 266 19.41 -0.22 0.74
C THR A 266 18.74 -1.51 1.24
N LEU A 267 17.42 -1.66 1.09
CA LEU A 267 16.76 -2.91 1.48
C LEU A 267 17.15 -4.06 0.55
N PRO A 268 17.41 -5.26 1.09
CA PRO A 268 17.60 -6.47 0.28
C PRO A 268 16.33 -6.82 -0.51
N ASP A 269 16.45 -7.71 -1.49
CA ASP A 269 15.29 -8.13 -2.31
C ASP A 269 14.26 -8.95 -1.53
N GLY A 270 14.67 -9.56 -0.42
CA GLY A 270 13.81 -10.37 0.44
C GLY A 270 14.21 -10.27 1.91
N TRP A 271 13.41 -10.89 2.76
CA TRP A 271 13.64 -10.97 4.19
C TRP A 271 15.00 -11.65 4.49
N PRO A 272 15.84 -11.08 5.39
CA PRO A 272 17.08 -11.74 5.81
C PRO A 272 16.81 -13.12 6.42
N GLU A 273 17.69 -14.09 6.20
CA GLU A 273 17.54 -15.44 6.78
C GLU A 273 17.73 -15.44 8.30
N GLU A 274 18.71 -14.64 8.77
CA GLU A 274 19.04 -14.51 10.19
C GLU A 274 18.10 -13.54 10.92
N SER A 275 17.54 -13.97 12.04
CA SER A 275 16.57 -13.19 12.83
C SER A 275 17.14 -11.85 13.33
N ASP A 276 18.43 -11.81 13.71
CA ASP A 276 19.07 -10.58 14.20
C ASP A 276 19.25 -9.57 13.07
N ALA A 277 19.64 -10.02 11.88
CA ALA A 277 19.75 -9.16 10.70
C ALA A 277 18.38 -8.64 10.26
N ALA A 278 17.33 -9.48 10.32
CA ALA A 278 15.96 -9.05 10.06
C ALA A 278 15.49 -8.02 11.08
N TRP A 279 15.79 -8.21 12.37
CA TRP A 279 15.46 -7.26 13.41
C TRP A 279 16.17 -5.91 13.22
N ASP A 280 17.46 -5.90 12.88
CA ASP A 280 18.21 -4.67 12.63
C ASP A 280 17.62 -3.87 11.46
N MET A 281 17.22 -4.57 10.39
CA MET A 281 16.50 -3.97 9.27
C MET A 281 15.14 -3.39 9.71
N ILE A 282 14.32 -4.17 10.40
CA ILE A 282 13.00 -3.75 10.91
C ILE A 282 13.14 -2.54 11.84
N LYS A 283 14.11 -2.55 12.74
CA LYS A 283 14.38 -1.48 13.70
C LYS A 283 14.71 -0.18 13.00
N ARG A 284 15.55 -0.20 11.96
CA ARG A 284 15.89 0.98 11.15
C ARG A 284 14.66 1.57 10.47
N ILE A 285 13.85 0.73 9.81
CA ILE A 285 12.64 1.19 9.12
C ILE A 285 11.64 1.77 10.13
N ARG A 286 11.43 1.08 11.25
CA ARG A 286 10.54 1.55 12.32
C ARG A 286 10.99 2.87 12.91
N ALA A 287 12.29 3.06 13.12
CA ALA A 287 12.83 4.32 13.63
C ALA A 287 12.57 5.49 12.65
N ALA A 288 12.72 5.28 11.35
CA ALA A 288 12.41 6.31 10.35
C ALA A 288 10.91 6.65 10.31
N ASN A 289 10.04 5.63 10.29
CA ASN A 289 8.60 5.85 10.35
C ASN A 289 8.17 6.56 11.65
N GLN A 290 8.74 6.19 12.79
CA GLN A 290 8.51 6.87 14.07
C GLN A 290 9.01 8.31 14.07
N GLY A 291 10.12 8.60 13.39
CA GLY A 291 10.63 9.95 13.16
C GLY A 291 9.62 10.81 12.40
N VAL A 292 9.06 10.27 11.31
CA VAL A 292 7.98 10.91 10.55
C VAL A 292 6.73 11.13 11.41
N GLU A 293 6.28 10.09 12.11
CA GLU A 293 5.12 10.17 13.02
C GLU A 293 5.32 11.27 14.08
N THR A 294 6.52 11.37 14.65
CA THR A 294 6.88 12.36 15.69
C THR A 294 6.92 13.77 15.11
N TRP A 295 7.55 13.96 13.95
CA TRP A 295 7.61 15.25 13.26
C TRP A 295 6.21 15.76 12.91
N LEU A 296 5.35 14.89 12.38
CA LEU A 296 3.95 15.24 12.11
C LEU A 296 3.23 15.61 13.42
N LYS A 297 3.26 14.72 14.41
CA LYS A 297 2.48 14.86 15.65
C LYS A 297 2.93 16.02 16.53
N ASN A 298 4.20 16.38 16.53
CA ASN A 298 4.72 17.44 17.41
C ASN A 298 4.89 18.72 16.60
N ASP A 299 5.76 18.73 15.60
CA ASP A 299 6.17 19.97 14.94
C ASP A 299 5.06 20.52 14.03
N VAL A 300 4.47 19.67 13.19
CA VAL A 300 3.39 20.09 12.28
C VAL A 300 2.10 20.35 13.05
N ALA A 301 1.73 19.46 13.99
CA ALA A 301 0.53 19.67 14.79
C ALA A 301 0.59 20.97 15.61
N ASP A 302 1.71 21.26 16.27
CA ASP A 302 1.86 22.48 17.07
C ASP A 302 1.84 23.73 16.18
N ALA A 303 2.54 23.69 15.04
CA ALA A 303 2.63 24.84 14.12
C ALA A 303 1.27 25.22 13.50
N TYR A 304 0.41 24.24 13.25
CA TYR A 304 -0.87 24.45 12.56
C TYR A 304 -2.09 24.20 13.46
N SER A 305 -1.88 23.95 14.76
CA SER A 305 -2.94 23.61 15.73
C SER A 305 -3.82 22.43 15.27
N LEU A 306 -3.19 21.38 14.76
CA LEU A 306 -3.87 20.19 14.23
C LEU A 306 -4.03 19.13 15.31
N LEU A 307 -5.07 18.31 15.19
CA LEU A 307 -5.15 17.04 15.90
C LEU A 307 -4.64 15.93 14.97
N ILE A 308 -3.57 15.24 15.39
CA ILE A 308 -2.97 14.13 14.64
C ILE A 308 -3.00 12.85 15.48
N GLY A 309 -3.32 11.73 14.82
CA GLY A 309 -3.52 10.43 15.46
C GLY A 309 -4.99 10.15 15.79
N PHE A 310 -5.92 10.89 15.17
CA PHE A 310 -7.35 10.61 15.20
C PHE A 310 -7.73 9.85 13.93
N ASN A 311 -8.54 8.81 14.03
CA ASN A 311 -8.96 8.06 12.86
C ASN A 311 -10.07 8.83 12.13
N ASN A 312 -9.69 9.64 11.14
CA ASN A 312 -10.63 10.47 10.39
C ASN A 312 -11.64 9.65 9.55
N GLN A 313 -11.43 8.34 9.41
CA GLN A 313 -12.29 7.46 8.61
C GLN A 313 -13.46 6.85 9.41
N ASP A 314 -13.44 6.90 10.75
CA ASP A 314 -14.51 6.31 11.58
C ASP A 314 -15.72 7.24 11.78
N GLY A 315 -15.65 8.49 11.32
CA GLY A 315 -16.76 9.45 11.40
C GLY A 315 -17.08 9.97 12.81
N ASP A 316 -16.20 9.73 13.78
CA ASP A 316 -16.26 10.25 15.16
C ASP A 316 -15.74 11.70 15.29
#